data_AF-A0A246BHG0-F1
#
_entry.id   AF-A0A246BHG0-F1
#
_cell.length_a   1.000
_cell.length_b   1.000
_cell.length_c   1.000
_cell.angle_alpha   90.00
_cell.angle_beta   90.00
_cell.angle_gamma   90.00
#
_symmetry.space_group_name_H-M   'P 1'
#
loop_
_entity.id
_entity.type
_entity.pdbx_description
1 polymer ?
#
loop_
_entity_poly.entity_id
_entity_poly.type
_entity_poly.pdbx_seq_one_letter_code
_entity_poly.pdbx_strand_id
1 'polypeptide(L)'
;MTVQFEGESLTLGALSRQFPPERCHLYAEFGWRVRRLPVAREVGGFDVLIVWRKVHGEWTRFFLFSTFGGDVTVRSLLRAWKARWGIEVIHRFFKQNLGLGRCHCRTIQAQENWVWCVVEAFHAVLGVRREVPGMTWRAAQRQAAQNAEKYVLTDLEQDGPLLDAA
;
A
#
# COMPACT_ATOMS: atom_id res chain seq x y z
N MET A 1 5.41 -1.89 24.98
CA MET A 1 6.46 -0.99 24.47
C MET A 1 6.52 0.26 25.35
N THR A 2 7.72 0.59 25.84
CA THR A 2 8.04 1.82 26.57
C THR A 2 8.84 2.78 25.68
N VAL A 3 8.67 4.07 25.90
CA VAL A 3 9.32 5.17 25.19
C VAL A 3 9.71 6.27 26.17
N GLN A 4 10.78 7.00 25.87
CA GLN A 4 11.17 8.21 26.59
C GLN A 4 10.39 9.39 26.02
N PHE A 5 9.66 10.11 26.86
CA PHE A 5 8.90 11.30 26.50
C PHE A 5 9.04 12.33 27.63
N GLU A 6 9.51 13.53 27.30
CA GLU A 6 9.69 14.64 28.26
C GLU A 6 10.51 14.24 29.51
N GLY A 7 11.49 13.34 29.36
CA GLY A 7 12.35 12.86 30.45
C GLY A 7 11.77 11.68 31.25
N GLU A 8 10.56 11.23 30.94
CA GLU A 8 9.91 10.08 31.58
C GLU A 8 9.87 8.84 30.68
N SER A 9 10.04 7.66 31.29
CA SER A 9 9.83 6.38 30.62
C SER A 9 8.37 5.96 30.73
N LEU A 10 7.63 6.06 29.64
CA LEU A 10 6.18 5.80 29.60
C LEU A 10 5.85 4.66 28.65
N THR A 11 4.80 3.89 28.99
CA THR A 11 4.18 2.98 28.01
C THR A 11 3.33 3.76 27.03
N LEU A 12 3.12 3.24 25.81
CA LEU A 12 2.19 3.85 24.85
C LEU A 12 0.76 3.98 25.41
N GLY A 13 0.36 3.05 26.27
CA GLY A 13 -0.90 3.11 27.01
C GLY A 13 -0.96 4.31 27.95
N ALA A 14 0.07 4.53 28.76
CA ALA A 14 0.18 5.69 29.64
C ALA A 14 0.20 7.00 28.83
N LEU A 15 0.98 7.05 27.75
CA LEU A 15 1.03 8.20 26.84
C LEU A 15 -0.35 8.53 26.27
N SER A 16 -1.11 7.53 25.82
CA SER A 16 -2.47 7.75 25.30
C SER A 16 -3.48 8.20 26.36
N ARG A 17 -3.27 7.90 27.65
CA ARG A 17 -4.13 8.42 28.72
C ARG A 17 -3.87 9.90 28.98
N GLN A 18 -2.63 10.37 28.78
CA GLN A 18 -2.31 11.80 28.85
C GLN A 18 -2.92 12.57 27.67
N PHE A 19 -3.07 11.92 26.51
CA PHE A 19 -3.66 12.51 25.30
C PHE A 19 -4.93 11.76 24.86
N PRO A 20 -6.05 11.91 25.59
CA PRO A 20 -7.35 11.40 25.21
C PRO A 20 -7.88 12.13 23.95
N PRO A 21 -8.94 11.61 23.30
CA PRO A 21 -9.44 12.16 22.03
C PRO A 21 -9.64 13.69 22.02
N GLU A 22 -10.12 14.26 23.12
CA GLU A 22 -10.43 15.68 23.26
C GLU A 22 -9.16 16.55 23.18
N ARG A 23 -8.00 16.00 23.56
CA ARG A 23 -6.68 16.65 23.48
C ARG A 23 -5.96 16.39 22.14
N CYS A 24 -6.61 15.72 21.20
CA CYS A 24 -6.07 15.39 19.89
C CYS A 24 -6.77 16.19 18.77
N HIS A 25 -6.02 16.54 17.72
CA HIS A 25 -6.56 17.29 16.59
C HIS A 25 -7.42 16.40 15.68
N LEU A 26 -8.58 16.87 15.24
CA LEU A 26 -9.47 16.14 14.34
C LEU A 26 -9.03 16.31 12.87
N TYR A 27 -8.67 15.21 12.23
CA TYR A 27 -8.48 15.14 10.79
C TYR A 27 -9.76 14.59 10.14
N ALA A 28 -10.65 15.50 9.75
CA ALA A 28 -11.99 15.18 9.23
C ALA A 28 -11.96 14.25 8.00
N GLU A 29 -11.00 14.42 7.09
CA GLU A 29 -10.78 13.55 5.91
C GLU A 29 -10.69 12.06 6.28
N PHE A 30 -10.14 11.74 7.46
CA PHE A 30 -10.01 10.34 7.92
C PHE A 30 -11.03 9.96 8.99
N GLY A 31 -11.77 10.93 9.54
CA GLY A 31 -12.62 10.75 10.71
C GLY A 31 -11.84 10.41 11.98
N TRP A 32 -10.57 10.81 12.08
CA TRP A 32 -9.67 10.43 13.17
C TRP A 32 -9.17 11.62 13.97
N ARG A 33 -8.96 11.43 15.26
CA ARG A 33 -8.29 12.40 16.14
C ARG A 33 -6.86 11.96 16.39
N VAL A 34 -5.88 12.82 16.13
CA VAL A 34 -4.47 12.45 16.15
C VAL A 34 -3.61 13.44 16.92
N ARG A 35 -2.63 12.91 17.66
CA ARG A 35 -1.53 13.66 18.29
C ARG A 35 -0.21 13.01 17.88
N ARG A 36 0.71 13.81 17.33
CA ARG A 36 2.11 13.41 17.07
C ARG A 36 2.95 13.83 18.27
N LEU A 37 3.80 12.93 18.74
CA LEU A 37 4.69 13.15 19.88
C LEU A 37 6.09 12.67 19.52
N PRO A 38 7.11 13.53 19.61
CA PRO A 38 8.49 13.10 19.51
C PRO A 38 8.84 12.29 20.76
N VAL A 39 9.36 11.08 20.56
CA VAL A 39 9.78 10.18 21.61
C VAL A 39 11.16 9.61 21.29
N ALA A 40 11.79 8.99 22.26
CA ALA A 40 13.06 8.31 22.04
C ALA A 40 13.08 6.91 22.66
N ARG A 41 13.99 6.08 22.12
CA ARG A 41 14.46 4.84 22.75
C ARG A 41 15.98 4.80 22.63
N GLU A 42 16.59 3.76 23.19
CA GLU A 42 18.05 3.53 23.11
C GLU A 42 18.60 3.61 21.68
N VAL A 43 17.81 3.14 20.71
CA VAL A 43 18.17 3.12 19.28
C VAL A 43 17.98 4.45 18.55
N GLY A 44 17.46 5.49 19.21
CA GLY A 44 17.26 6.82 18.64
C GLY A 44 15.86 7.40 18.82
N GLY A 45 15.69 8.62 18.30
CA GLY A 45 14.44 9.38 18.31
C GLY A 45 13.51 9.03 17.14
N PHE A 46 12.21 9.03 17.41
CA PHE A 46 11.16 8.84 16.40
C PHE A 46 9.86 9.45 16.91
N ASP A 47 8.87 9.59 16.04
CA ASP A 47 7.55 10.05 16.42
C ASP A 47 6.56 8.91 16.65
N VAL A 48 5.75 9.08 17.68
CA VAL A 48 4.53 8.30 17.89
C VAL A 48 3.32 9.17 17.53
N LEU A 49 2.49 8.66 16.63
CA LEU A 49 1.16 9.21 16.38
C LEU A 49 0.16 8.39 17.18
N ILE A 50 -0.45 9.02 18.17
CA ILE A 50 -1.62 8.47 18.87
C ILE A 50 -2.83 8.76 17.99
N VAL A 51 -3.45 7.72 17.45
CA VAL A 51 -4.62 7.84 16.57
C VAL A 51 -5.84 7.28 17.26
N TRP A 52 -6.84 8.13 17.45
CA TRP A 52 -8.16 7.79 17.94
C TRP A 52 -9.16 7.73 16.79
N ARG A 53 -9.92 6.64 16.70
CA ARG A 53 -10.99 6.45 15.72
C ARG A 53 -12.25 5.94 16.41
N LYS A 54 -13.42 6.28 15.85
CA LYS A 54 -14.67 5.67 16.30
C LYS A 54 -14.85 4.29 15.68
N VAL A 55 -15.15 3.29 16.51
CA VAL A 55 -15.54 1.94 16.11
C VAL A 55 -16.80 1.63 16.89
N HIS A 56 -17.91 1.35 16.19
CA HIS A 56 -19.23 1.14 16.81
C HIS A 56 -19.66 2.26 17.79
N GLY A 57 -19.30 3.51 17.48
CA GLY A 57 -19.61 4.67 18.34
C GLY A 57 -18.58 4.96 19.43
N GLU A 58 -17.72 4.00 19.77
CA GLU A 58 -16.72 4.12 20.83
C GLU A 58 -15.36 4.56 20.30
N TRP A 59 -14.65 5.35 21.10
CA TRP A 59 -13.28 5.76 20.78
C TRP A 59 -12.30 4.62 21.05
N THR A 60 -11.65 4.15 20.00
CA THR A 60 -10.58 3.17 20.05
C THR A 60 -9.28 3.83 19.60
N ARG A 61 -8.16 3.42 20.19
CA ARG A 61 -6.83 3.94 19.83
C ARG A 61 -5.98 2.90 19.14
N PHE A 62 -5.12 3.37 18.26
CA PHE A 62 -3.95 2.65 17.78
C PHE A 62 -2.78 3.63 17.62
N PHE A 63 -1.58 3.10 17.40
CA PHE A 63 -0.36 3.89 17.34
C PHE A 63 0.32 3.69 16.00
N LEU A 64 0.79 4.78 15.40
CA LEU A 64 1.70 4.74 14.26
C LEU A 64 3.07 5.26 14.68
N PHE A 65 4.11 4.69 14.11
CA PHE A 65 5.50 5.10 14.35
C PHE A 65 6.04 5.72 13.08
N SER A 66 6.77 6.82 13.23
CA SER A 66 7.34 7.55 12.10
C SER A 66 8.76 7.98 12.40
N THR A 67 9.67 7.69 11.48
CA THR A 67 11.04 8.22 11.49
C THR A 67 11.17 9.45 10.58
N PHE A 68 10.07 9.91 9.98
CA PHE A 68 10.08 11.13 9.18
C PHE A 68 10.27 12.36 10.09
N GLY A 69 11.00 13.35 9.59
CA GLY A 69 11.24 14.60 10.30
C GLY A 69 9.97 15.40 10.58
N GLY A 70 10.09 16.41 11.46
CA GLY A 70 8.98 17.28 11.86
C GLY A 70 8.36 18.08 10.71
N ASP A 71 9.08 18.21 9.59
CA ASP A 71 8.66 18.83 8.33
C ASP A 71 7.52 18.06 7.62
N VAL A 72 7.47 16.73 7.78
CA VAL A 72 6.41 15.91 7.20
C VAL A 72 5.12 16.07 8.01
N THR A 73 4.07 16.59 7.39
CA THR A 73 2.80 16.81 8.11
C THR A 73 2.14 15.50 8.57
N VAL A 74 1.42 15.55 9.69
CA VAL A 74 0.60 14.42 10.16
C VAL A 74 -0.40 13.98 9.08
N ARG A 75 -0.97 14.91 8.32
CA ARG A 75 -1.87 14.58 7.20
C ARG A 75 -1.17 13.67 6.18
N SER A 76 0.06 13.99 5.78
CA SER A 76 0.85 13.18 4.86
C SER A 76 1.10 11.77 5.40
N LEU A 77 1.44 11.66 6.69
CA LEU A 77 1.65 10.37 7.36
C LEU A 77 0.36 9.52 7.37
N LEU A 78 -0.78 10.14 7.66
CA LEU A 78 -2.08 9.43 7.64
C LEU A 78 -2.47 8.98 6.23
N ARG A 79 -2.21 9.79 5.19
CA ARG A 79 -2.43 9.39 3.79
C ARG A 79 -1.56 8.20 3.40
N ALA A 80 -0.27 8.25 3.72
CA ALA A 80 0.65 7.15 3.46
C ALA A 80 0.19 5.86 4.17
N TRP A 81 -0.21 5.96 5.44
CA TRP A 81 -0.71 4.80 6.18
C TRP A 81 -2.02 4.24 5.58
N LYS A 82 -2.97 5.11 5.19
CA LYS A 82 -4.20 4.68 4.52
C LYS A 82 -3.92 4.00 3.18
N ALA A 83 -2.94 4.50 2.43
CA ALA A 83 -2.52 3.92 1.15
C ALA A 83 -1.98 2.48 1.30
N ARG A 84 -1.47 2.09 2.47
CA ARG A 84 -1.07 0.70 2.78
C ARG A 84 -2.18 -0.31 2.48
N TRP A 85 -3.45 0.04 2.73
CA TRP A 85 -4.58 -0.84 2.43
C TRP A 85 -4.69 -1.16 0.93
N GLY A 86 -4.12 -0.31 0.07
CA GLY A 86 -3.96 -0.57 -1.36
C GLY A 86 -3.25 -1.89 -1.64
N ILE A 87 -2.26 -2.29 -0.83
CA ILE A 87 -1.56 -3.58 -0.97
C ILE A 87 -2.55 -4.75 -0.81
N GLU A 88 -3.48 -4.67 0.13
CA GLU A 88 -4.49 -5.72 0.35
C GLU A 88 -5.48 -5.80 -0.82
N VAL A 89 -5.84 -4.64 -1.39
CA VAL A 89 -6.64 -4.58 -2.62
C VAL A 89 -5.89 -5.21 -3.79
N ILE A 90 -4.60 -4.94 -3.93
CA ILE A 90 -3.73 -5.52 -4.97
C ILE A 90 -3.66 -7.05 -4.80
N HIS A 91 -3.37 -7.55 -3.59
CA HIS A 91 -3.33 -8.99 -3.32
C HIS A 91 -4.67 -9.67 -3.62
N ARG A 92 -5.80 -9.03 -3.28
CA ARG A 92 -7.13 -9.55 -3.62
C ARG A 92 -7.32 -9.58 -5.13
N PHE A 93 -6.91 -8.54 -5.83
CA PHE A 93 -7.00 -8.48 -7.29
C PHE A 93 -6.18 -9.58 -7.95
N PHE A 94 -4.95 -9.82 -7.49
CA PHE A 94 -4.08 -10.90 -7.99
C PHE A 94 -4.76 -12.26 -7.86
N LYS A 95 -5.29 -12.56 -6.67
CA LYS A 95 -5.93 -13.86 -6.39
C LYS A 95 -7.23 -14.06 -7.16
N GLN A 96 -8.09 -13.05 -7.17
CA GLN A 96 -9.46 -13.20 -7.66
C GLN A 96 -9.60 -12.93 -9.17
N ASN A 97 -8.80 -12.01 -9.73
CA ASN A 97 -9.01 -11.50 -11.09
C ASN A 97 -7.87 -11.89 -12.04
N LEU A 98 -6.63 -11.96 -11.55
CA LEU A 98 -5.46 -12.31 -12.37
C LEU A 98 -5.01 -13.78 -12.22
N GLY A 99 -5.68 -14.55 -11.36
CA GLY A 99 -5.47 -15.99 -11.30
C GLY A 99 -4.18 -16.42 -10.60
N LEU A 100 -3.67 -15.66 -9.62
CA LEU A 100 -2.46 -16.04 -8.85
C LEU A 100 -2.51 -17.48 -8.32
N GLY A 101 -3.67 -17.94 -7.84
CA GLY A 101 -3.85 -19.30 -7.33
C GLY A 101 -4.34 -20.33 -8.37
N ARG A 102 -4.27 -20.02 -9.67
CA ARG A 102 -4.80 -20.89 -10.75
C ARG A 102 -3.70 -21.57 -11.58
N CYS A 103 -2.45 -21.48 -11.16
CA CYS A 103 -1.36 -22.23 -11.79
C CYS A 103 -1.48 -23.73 -11.47
N HIS A 104 -1.53 -24.56 -12.50
CA HIS A 104 -1.55 -26.02 -12.37
C HIS A 104 -0.19 -26.67 -12.66
N CYS A 105 0.85 -25.87 -12.92
CA CYS A 105 2.20 -26.37 -13.12
C CYS A 105 2.75 -27.00 -11.84
N ARG A 106 3.48 -28.12 -11.99
CA ARG A 106 3.99 -28.92 -10.87
C ARG A 106 5.38 -28.51 -10.39
N THR A 107 6.14 -27.79 -11.20
CA THR A 107 7.51 -27.38 -10.86
C THR A 107 7.50 -26.00 -10.21
N ILE A 108 8.40 -25.80 -9.23
CA ILE A 108 8.52 -24.51 -8.52
C ILE A 108 8.86 -23.37 -9.49
N GLN A 109 9.77 -23.61 -10.44
CA GLN A 109 10.14 -22.62 -11.46
C GLN A 109 8.94 -22.15 -12.28
N ALA A 110 8.05 -23.06 -12.71
CA ALA A 110 6.88 -22.68 -13.47
C ALA A 110 5.86 -21.90 -12.62
N GLN A 111 5.77 -22.21 -11.32
CA GLN A 111 4.95 -21.44 -10.38
C GLN A 111 5.54 -20.04 -10.14
N GLU A 112 6.85 -19.90 -10.01
CA GLU A 112 7.52 -18.59 -9.91
C GLU A 112 7.31 -17.75 -11.17
N ASN A 113 7.51 -18.34 -12.35
CA ASN A 113 7.25 -17.68 -13.63
C ASN A 113 5.78 -17.23 -13.73
N TRP A 114 4.84 -18.06 -13.27
CA TRP A 114 3.43 -17.70 -13.22
C TRP A 114 3.15 -16.48 -12.32
N VAL A 115 3.78 -16.41 -11.15
CA VAL A 115 3.68 -15.25 -10.26
C VAL A 115 4.17 -13.98 -10.97
N TRP A 116 5.27 -14.06 -11.70
CA TRP A 116 5.77 -12.94 -12.51
C TRP A 116 4.78 -12.51 -13.60
N CYS A 117 4.19 -13.46 -14.33
CA CYS A 117 3.14 -13.14 -15.31
C CYS A 117 1.95 -12.41 -14.68
N VAL A 118 1.55 -12.78 -13.46
CA VAL A 118 0.48 -12.08 -12.72
C VAL A 118 0.88 -10.65 -12.36
N VAL A 119 2.13 -10.43 -11.95
CA VAL A 119 2.68 -9.10 -11.66
C VAL A 119 2.69 -8.24 -12.93
N GLU A 120 3.21 -8.76 -14.04
CA GLU A 120 3.23 -8.06 -15.34
C GLU A 120 1.82 -7.73 -15.82
N ALA A 121 0.88 -8.68 -15.73
CA ALA A 121 -0.52 -8.43 -16.07
C ALA A 121 -1.10 -7.30 -15.23
N PHE A 122 -0.77 -7.22 -13.93
CA PHE A 122 -1.21 -6.11 -13.09
C PHE A 122 -0.59 -4.78 -13.51
N HIS A 123 0.71 -4.75 -13.86
CA HIS A 123 1.35 -3.54 -14.37
C HIS A 123 0.67 -3.03 -15.64
N ALA A 124 0.29 -3.93 -16.56
CA ALA A 124 -0.49 -3.58 -17.74
C ALA A 124 -1.87 -2.98 -17.37
N VAL A 125 -2.60 -3.59 -16.43
CA VAL A 125 -3.86 -3.02 -15.92
C VAL A 125 -3.66 -1.63 -15.31
N LEU A 126 -2.59 -1.44 -14.53
CA LEU A 126 -2.26 -0.13 -13.95
C LEU A 126 -1.93 0.92 -15.00
N GLY A 127 -1.21 0.55 -16.06
CA GLY A 127 -0.93 1.42 -17.20
C GLY A 127 -2.21 2.01 -17.78
N VAL A 128 -3.16 1.14 -18.13
CA VAL A 128 -4.48 1.56 -18.66
C VAL A 128 -5.21 2.52 -17.70
N ARG A 129 -5.18 2.24 -16.39
CA ARG A 129 -5.87 3.11 -15.40
C ARG A 129 -5.18 4.45 -15.19
N ARG A 130 -3.88 4.56 -15.46
CA ARG A 130 -3.15 5.83 -15.42
C ARG A 130 -3.48 6.68 -16.62
N GLU A 131 -3.59 6.06 -17.79
CA GLU A 131 -3.96 6.73 -19.05
C GLU A 131 -5.42 7.20 -19.04
N VAL A 132 -6.33 6.39 -18.47
CA VAL A 132 -7.75 6.73 -18.37
C VAL A 132 -8.20 6.76 -16.91
N PRO A 133 -7.97 7.89 -16.20
CA PRO A 133 -8.44 8.06 -14.83
C PRO A 133 -9.95 7.82 -14.70
N GLY A 134 -10.36 7.13 -13.63
CA GLY A 134 -11.77 6.81 -13.38
C GLY A 134 -12.24 5.49 -14.00
N MET A 135 -11.45 4.85 -14.86
CA MET A 135 -11.79 3.51 -15.38
C MET A 135 -11.87 2.48 -14.25
N THR A 136 -12.89 1.62 -14.32
CA THR A 136 -13.07 0.50 -13.39
C THR A 136 -11.99 -0.56 -13.58
N TRP A 137 -11.61 -1.26 -12.51
CA TRP A 137 -10.61 -2.34 -12.56
C TRP A 137 -10.94 -3.42 -13.60
N ARG A 138 -12.21 -3.82 -13.72
CA ARG A 138 -12.65 -4.84 -14.69
C ARG A 138 -12.57 -4.35 -16.13
N ALA A 139 -12.88 -3.08 -16.39
CA ALA A 139 -12.72 -2.50 -17.72
C ALA A 139 -11.24 -2.40 -18.10
N ALA A 140 -10.40 -1.91 -17.18
CA ALA A 140 -8.97 -1.80 -17.39
C ALA A 140 -8.30 -3.16 -17.61
N GLN A 141 -8.71 -4.19 -16.86
CA GLN A 141 -8.25 -5.56 -17.08
C GLN A 141 -8.58 -6.07 -18.48
N ARG A 142 -9.83 -5.85 -18.95
CA ARG A 142 -10.24 -6.25 -20.29
C ARG A 142 -9.44 -5.52 -21.37
N GLN A 143 -9.25 -4.22 -21.22
CA GLN A 143 -8.45 -3.43 -22.15
C GLN A 143 -6.98 -3.88 -22.17
N ALA A 144 -6.38 -4.13 -21.00
CA ALA A 144 -5.01 -4.62 -20.90
C ALA A 144 -4.86 -6.00 -21.56
N ALA A 145 -5.85 -6.90 -21.37
CA ALA A 145 -5.87 -8.19 -22.05
C ALA A 145 -5.98 -8.05 -23.57
N GLN A 146 -6.84 -7.16 -24.07
CA GLN A 146 -6.96 -6.87 -25.51
C GLN A 146 -5.66 -6.28 -26.09
N ASN A 147 -4.98 -5.42 -25.34
CA ASN A 147 -3.69 -4.85 -25.75
C ASN A 147 -2.62 -5.94 -25.81
N ALA A 148 -2.56 -6.82 -24.80
CA ALA A 148 -1.63 -7.95 -24.77
C ALA A 148 -1.92 -8.97 -25.88
N GLU A 149 -3.20 -9.27 -26.16
CA GLU A 149 -3.61 -10.13 -27.26
C GLU A 149 -3.16 -9.56 -28.60
N LYS A 150 -3.41 -8.26 -28.85
CA LYS A 150 -2.89 -7.58 -30.05
C LYS A 150 -1.37 -7.70 -30.13
N TYR A 151 -0.66 -7.38 -29.06
CA TYR A 151 0.79 -7.47 -29.00
C TYR A 151 1.30 -8.86 -29.37
N VAL A 152 0.76 -9.93 -28.75
CA VAL A 152 1.14 -11.31 -29.06
C VAL A 152 0.79 -11.72 -30.49
N LEU A 153 -0.36 -11.25 -31.00
CA LEU A 153 -0.77 -11.53 -32.38
C LEU A 153 0.07 -10.75 -33.41
N THR A 154 0.57 -9.57 -33.06
CA THR A 154 1.38 -8.71 -33.95
C THR A 154 2.89 -8.88 -33.78
N ASP A 155 3.38 -9.44 -32.67
CA ASP A 155 4.78 -9.87 -32.49
C ASP A 155 5.14 -11.04 -33.42
N LEU A 156 4.15 -11.68 -34.04
CA LEU A 156 4.35 -12.62 -35.15
C LEU A 156 4.69 -11.92 -36.48
N GLU A 157 4.66 -10.59 -36.57
CA GLU A 157 4.91 -9.83 -37.82
C GLU A 157 6.20 -8.99 -37.85
N GLN A 158 7.10 -9.09 -36.86
CA GLN A 158 8.42 -8.44 -36.95
C GLN A 158 9.59 -9.27 -36.41
N ASP A 159 9.69 -10.53 -36.84
CA ASP A 159 11.03 -11.09 -37.10
C ASP A 159 11.38 -10.70 -38.54
N GLY A 160 11.97 -9.50 -38.71
CA GLY A 160 12.69 -9.17 -39.94
C GLY A 160 13.77 -10.22 -40.21
N PRO A 161 14.17 -10.44 -41.48
CA PRO A 161 15.08 -11.52 -41.82
C PRO A 161 16.31 -11.48 -40.92
N LEU A 162 16.57 -12.58 -40.21
CA LEU A 162 17.86 -12.87 -39.60
C LEU A 162 18.90 -12.54 -40.66
N LEU A 163 19.66 -11.47 -40.42
CA LEU A 163 20.77 -11.09 -41.27
C LEU A 163 21.77 -12.24 -41.24
N ASP A 164 21.71 -13.09 -42.25
CA ASP A 164 22.85 -13.88 -42.71
C ASP A 164 23.95 -12.88 -43.14
N ALA A 165 24.93 -12.65 -42.27
CA ALA A 165 26.28 -12.16 -42.56
C ALA A 165 27.01 -11.88 -41.21
N ALA A 166 28.19 -12.39 -40.90
CA ALA A 166 29.19 -13.16 -41.62
C ALA A 166 30.09 -13.89 -40.59
#